data_AF-A0A7C1KLL1-F1
#
_entry.id   AF-A0A7C1KLL1-F1
#
_cell.length_a   1.000
_cell.length_b   1.000
_cell.length_c   1.000
_cell.angle_alpha   90.00
_cell.angle_beta   90.00
_cell.angle_gamma   90.00
#
_symmetry.space_group_name_H-M   'P 1'
#
loop_
_entity.id
_entity.type
_entity.pdbx_description
1 polymer ?
#
loop_
_entity_poly.entity_id
_entity_poly.type
_entity_poly.pdbx_seq_one_letter_code
_entity_poly.pdbx_strand_id
1 'polypeptide(L)'
;MKKKLFFLFSIILFLSSYIWIKDAAEPGWKKYQVAYYEQKVKEVEKELQNETDIEVIEKLKERLAKLQNPKYEIKQILLQGEYSWANQRNGQKADRCMTCHIDEGKLKYSHHTVVKDFPFDIYGCTVCHGGIGRMLDEEHAHHDMFKHKRQMYKRLENSDVIFAMWEELATLSLDEEIEWGDFKNRTITGEKAIYMGSGRCLRCHTGLTAPHVERWKRVKFESFNVIQEAPDFIDGDEHYRKTCYECHTTGYDKETGTYSEEGITCEACHGPGEVYGYFMDIGKALEGQKISRITTAYNVCGSNTGCHRSRRHEKRVKYFREHKEHDPYDWFQPKYKKLVNESLEMIKEGK
;
A
#
# COMPACT_ATOMS: atom_id res chain seq x y z
N MET A 1 -5.38 -7.70 -65.23
CA MET A 1 -5.59 -7.46 -63.77
C MET A 1 -4.66 -8.27 -62.87
N LYS A 2 -4.55 -9.60 -63.02
CA LYS A 2 -3.74 -10.46 -62.13
C LYS A 2 -2.25 -10.07 -61.98
N LYS A 3 -1.55 -9.69 -63.07
CA LYS A 3 -0.14 -9.25 -63.00
C LYS A 3 0.04 -7.91 -62.27
N LYS A 4 -0.83 -6.93 -62.50
CA LYS A 4 -0.79 -5.63 -61.78
C LYS A 4 -1.08 -5.80 -60.29
N LEU A 5 -2.01 -6.69 -59.95
CA LEU A 5 -2.32 -7.03 -58.56
C LEU A 5 -1.14 -7.76 -57.87
N PHE A 6 -0.49 -8.69 -58.57
CA PHE A 6 0.73 -9.35 -58.09
C PHE A 6 1.86 -8.34 -57.81
N PHE A 7 2.14 -7.42 -58.75
CA PHE A 7 3.14 -6.36 -58.53
C PHE A 7 2.79 -5.46 -57.35
N LEU A 8 1.52 -5.10 -57.17
CA LEU A 8 1.06 -4.30 -56.03
C LEU A 8 1.32 -5.05 -54.70
N PHE A 9 0.95 -6.33 -54.62
CA PHE A 9 1.20 -7.16 -53.44
C PHE A 9 2.70 -7.35 -53.16
N SER A 10 3.53 -7.53 -54.19
CA SER A 10 4.99 -7.62 -54.03
C SER A 10 5.57 -6.31 -53.49
N ILE A 11 5.13 -5.15 -54.01
CA ILE A 11 5.59 -3.84 -53.51
C ILE A 11 5.17 -3.64 -52.05
N ILE A 12 3.93 -3.99 -51.69
CA ILE A 12 3.44 -3.92 -50.30
C ILE A 12 4.27 -4.83 -49.39
N LEU A 13 4.60 -6.05 -49.84
CA LEU A 13 5.43 -6.99 -49.08
C LEU A 13 6.87 -6.47 -48.90
N PHE A 14 7.47 -5.88 -49.93
CA PHE A 14 8.79 -5.27 -49.83
C PHE A 14 8.79 -4.07 -48.88
N LEU A 15 7.77 -3.21 -48.96
CA LEU A 15 7.61 -2.07 -48.05
C LEU A 15 7.41 -2.53 -46.61
N SER A 16 6.55 -3.52 -46.36
CA SER A 16 6.34 -4.06 -45.01
C SER A 16 7.60 -4.73 -44.45
N SER A 17 8.33 -5.46 -45.30
CA SER A 17 9.59 -6.10 -44.92
C SER A 17 10.68 -5.07 -44.62
N TYR A 18 10.77 -3.99 -45.41
CA TYR A 18 11.70 -2.89 -45.15
C TYR A 18 11.39 -2.17 -43.84
N ILE A 19 10.10 -1.88 -43.57
CA ILE A 19 9.66 -1.28 -42.31
C ILE A 19 10.04 -2.20 -41.13
N TRP A 20 9.80 -3.50 -41.25
CA TRP A 20 10.14 -4.48 -40.21
C TRP A 20 11.65 -4.57 -39.95
N ILE A 21 12.48 -4.60 -41.00
CA ILE A 21 13.95 -4.61 -40.88
C ILE A 21 14.44 -3.33 -40.23
N LYS A 22 13.87 -2.17 -40.60
CA LYS A 22 14.23 -0.88 -40.02
C LYS A 22 13.88 -0.83 -38.52
N ASP A 23 12.67 -1.27 -38.15
CA ASP A 23 12.24 -1.31 -36.75
C ASP A 23 13.05 -2.30 -35.91
N ALA A 24 13.46 -3.43 -36.50
CA ALA A 24 14.37 -4.38 -35.85
C ALA A 24 15.78 -3.80 -35.65
N ALA A 25 16.28 -2.98 -36.58
CA ALA A 25 17.59 -2.36 -36.50
C ALA A 25 17.63 -1.17 -35.52
N GLU A 26 16.58 -0.37 -35.47
CA GLU A 26 16.45 0.84 -34.64
C GLU A 26 15.14 0.82 -33.85
N PRO A 27 15.03 -0.07 -32.84
CA PRO A 27 13.76 -0.23 -32.16
C PRO A 27 13.42 1.01 -31.34
N GLY A 28 12.14 1.38 -31.35
CA GLY A 28 11.65 2.63 -30.77
C GLY A 28 12.02 2.86 -29.30
N TRP A 29 12.20 1.79 -28.50
CA TRP A 29 12.62 1.90 -27.10
C TRP A 29 14.07 2.34 -26.91
N LYS A 30 14.96 2.04 -27.87
CA LYS A 30 16.41 2.28 -27.73
C LYS A 30 16.73 3.76 -27.59
N LYS A 31 15.93 4.63 -28.22
CA LYS A 31 16.09 6.10 -28.13
C LYS A 31 16.04 6.62 -26.68
N TYR A 32 15.25 5.99 -25.81
CA TYR A 32 15.14 6.42 -24.40
C TYR A 32 16.39 6.05 -23.61
N GLN A 33 16.99 4.88 -23.88
CA GLN A 33 18.23 4.48 -23.23
C GLN A 33 19.42 5.33 -23.71
N VAL A 34 19.51 5.60 -25.01
CA VAL A 34 20.52 6.51 -25.59
C VAL A 34 20.46 7.86 -24.90
N ALA A 35 19.27 8.48 -24.84
CA ALA A 35 19.09 9.78 -24.21
C ALA A 35 19.50 9.80 -22.73
N TYR A 36 19.19 8.74 -21.98
CA TYR A 36 19.60 8.61 -20.58
C TYR A 36 21.11 8.50 -20.42
N TYR A 37 21.79 7.64 -21.20
CA TYR A 37 23.23 7.49 -21.08
C TYR A 37 23.97 8.75 -21.52
N GLU A 38 23.51 9.43 -22.58
CA GLU A 38 24.03 10.74 -22.97
C GLU A 38 23.89 11.79 -21.86
N GLN A 39 22.75 11.80 -21.15
CA GLN A 39 22.57 12.67 -19.98
C GLN A 39 23.57 12.31 -18.87
N LYS A 40 23.74 11.02 -18.57
CA LYS A 40 24.65 10.56 -17.50
C LYS A 40 26.12 10.83 -17.82
N VAL A 41 26.53 10.70 -19.08
CA VAL A 41 27.87 11.09 -19.55
C VAL A 41 28.11 12.57 -19.25
N LYS A 42 27.18 13.46 -19.63
CA LYS A 42 27.30 14.91 -19.37
C LYS A 42 27.37 15.25 -17.88
N GLU A 43 26.58 14.54 -17.04
CA GLU A 43 26.62 14.72 -15.59
C GLU A 43 28.00 14.35 -15.03
N VAL A 44 28.55 13.20 -15.41
CA VAL A 44 29.86 12.73 -14.94
C VAL A 44 31.01 13.58 -15.50
N GLU A 45 30.94 14.04 -16.75
CA GLU A 45 31.94 14.96 -17.33
C GLU A 45 31.99 16.28 -16.56
N LYS A 46 30.83 16.80 -16.13
CA LYS A 46 30.75 17.99 -15.30
C LYS A 46 31.29 17.75 -13.88
N GLU A 47 31.00 16.61 -13.26
CA GLU A 47 31.58 16.22 -11.97
C GLU A 47 33.11 16.15 -12.08
N LEU A 48 33.63 15.52 -13.12
CA LEU A 48 35.07 15.36 -13.38
C LEU A 48 35.80 16.70 -13.54
N GLN A 49 35.17 17.70 -14.16
CA GLN A 49 35.76 19.04 -14.32
C GLN A 49 35.88 19.82 -13.01
N ASN A 50 35.03 19.53 -12.03
CA ASN A 50 34.98 20.26 -10.77
C ASN A 50 35.66 19.52 -9.61
N GLU A 51 36.05 18.26 -9.82
CA GLU A 51 36.72 17.44 -8.82
C GLU A 51 38.23 17.66 -8.82
N THR A 52 38.84 17.64 -7.64
CA THR A 52 40.28 17.81 -7.45
C THR A 52 40.94 16.62 -6.78
N ASP A 53 40.15 15.75 -6.13
CA ASP A 53 40.64 14.51 -5.53
C ASP A 53 40.99 13.47 -6.62
N ILE A 54 42.24 13.04 -6.63
CA ILE A 54 42.79 12.11 -7.64
C ILE A 54 42.09 10.75 -7.59
N GLU A 55 41.76 10.26 -6.39
CA GLU A 55 41.08 8.96 -6.24
C GLU A 55 39.65 9.03 -6.77
N VAL A 56 38.95 10.14 -6.49
CA VAL A 56 37.59 10.39 -7.01
C VAL A 56 37.62 10.56 -8.53
N ILE A 57 38.60 11.30 -9.07
CA ILE A 57 38.79 11.48 -10.51
C ILE A 57 38.96 10.14 -11.23
N GLU A 58 39.79 9.23 -10.72
CA GLU A 58 39.98 7.91 -11.34
C GLU A 58 38.68 7.09 -11.32
N LYS A 59 37.94 7.11 -10.21
CA LYS A 59 36.61 6.48 -10.11
C LYS A 59 35.61 7.08 -11.10
N LEU A 60 35.61 8.40 -11.28
CA LEU A 60 34.74 9.09 -12.24
C LEU A 60 35.10 8.76 -13.69
N LYS A 61 36.40 8.66 -14.03
CA LYS A 61 36.84 8.21 -15.37
C LYS A 61 36.41 6.78 -15.66
N GLU A 62 36.55 5.87 -14.70
CA GLU A 62 36.08 4.49 -14.86
C GLU A 62 34.56 4.44 -15.11
N ARG A 63 33.80 5.24 -14.34
CA ARG A 63 32.35 5.38 -14.52
C ARG A 63 32.01 5.97 -15.90
N LEU A 64 32.73 7.00 -16.34
CA LEU A 64 32.54 7.64 -17.64
C LEU A 64 32.75 6.65 -18.79
N ALA A 65 33.82 5.85 -18.74
CA ALA A 65 34.09 4.82 -19.76
C ALA A 65 32.96 3.80 -19.87
N LYS A 66 32.37 3.37 -18.74
CA LYS A 66 31.19 2.49 -18.72
C LYS A 66 29.95 3.14 -19.33
N LEU A 67 29.75 4.43 -19.07
CA LEU A 67 28.59 5.19 -19.59
C LEU A 67 28.71 5.52 -21.07
N GLN A 68 29.92 5.68 -21.61
CA GLN A 68 30.18 5.98 -23.02
C GLN A 68 29.97 4.75 -23.92
N ASN A 69 30.07 3.54 -23.38
CA ASN A 69 29.81 2.29 -24.12
C ASN A 69 28.74 1.43 -23.41
N PRO A 70 27.49 1.91 -23.34
CA PRO A 70 26.44 1.20 -22.63
C PRO A 70 25.92 0.02 -23.45
N LYS A 71 25.55 -1.06 -22.75
CA LYS A 71 24.80 -2.16 -23.35
C LYS A 71 23.31 -1.81 -23.32
N TYR A 72 22.72 -1.62 -24.49
CA TYR A 72 21.27 -1.44 -24.63
C TYR A 72 20.57 -2.78 -24.55
N GLU A 73 19.57 -2.90 -23.69
CA GLU A 73 18.84 -4.15 -23.51
C GLU A 73 17.40 -3.95 -23.08
N ILE A 74 16.56 -4.93 -23.42
CA ILE A 74 15.18 -4.99 -22.94
C ILE A 74 15.21 -5.49 -21.51
N LYS A 75 14.77 -4.65 -20.57
CA LYS A 75 14.54 -5.04 -19.18
C LYS A 75 13.14 -5.64 -19.09
N GLN A 76 13.06 -6.95 -18.84
CA GLN A 76 11.80 -7.66 -18.67
C GLN A 76 11.72 -8.27 -17.27
N ILE A 77 10.63 -7.94 -16.58
CA ILE A 77 10.24 -8.54 -15.32
C ILE A 77 9.20 -9.61 -15.65
N LEU A 78 9.42 -10.84 -15.18
CA LEU A 78 8.44 -11.92 -15.25
C LEU A 78 7.59 -11.88 -14.00
N LEU A 79 6.33 -11.52 -14.17
CA LEU A 79 5.37 -11.44 -13.09
C LEU A 79 4.75 -12.83 -12.88
N GLN A 80 4.54 -13.22 -11.64
CA GLN A 80 3.84 -14.47 -11.34
C GLN A 80 2.41 -14.46 -11.91
N GLY A 81 1.93 -15.65 -12.32
CA GLY A 81 0.63 -15.84 -12.95
C GLY A 81 0.65 -15.81 -14.49
N GLU A 82 -0.49 -16.19 -15.08
CA GLU A 82 -0.70 -16.20 -16.53
C GLU A 82 -1.68 -15.11 -16.96
N TYR A 83 -1.47 -14.56 -18.16
CA TYR A 83 -2.53 -13.77 -18.79
C TYR A 83 -3.68 -14.67 -19.26
N SER A 84 -4.92 -14.27 -18.99
CA SER A 84 -6.11 -14.95 -19.53
C SER A 84 -6.28 -14.68 -21.02
N TRP A 85 -6.56 -15.74 -21.79
CA TRP A 85 -6.92 -15.69 -23.21
C TRP A 85 -8.05 -14.70 -23.51
N ALA A 86 -8.96 -14.45 -22.56
CA ALA A 86 -10.07 -13.51 -22.71
C ALA A 86 -9.59 -12.07 -23.01
N ASN A 87 -8.37 -11.71 -22.60
CA ASN A 87 -7.80 -10.38 -22.83
C ASN A 87 -6.85 -10.34 -24.03
N GLN A 88 -6.85 -11.37 -24.90
CA GLN A 88 -5.93 -11.53 -26.04
C GLN A 88 -4.44 -11.46 -25.64
N ARG A 89 -4.13 -11.76 -24.38
CA ARG A 89 -2.78 -11.78 -23.85
C ARG A 89 -2.47 -13.25 -23.52
N ASN A 90 -1.56 -13.88 -24.26
CA ASN A 90 -1.18 -15.29 -24.05
C ASN A 90 0.19 -15.42 -23.38
N GLY A 91 0.37 -16.35 -22.45
CA GLY A 91 1.66 -16.70 -21.82
C GLY A 91 1.99 -15.93 -20.53
N GLN A 92 3.21 -16.10 -20.04
CA GLN A 92 3.68 -15.56 -18.76
C GLN A 92 3.51 -14.05 -18.65
N LYS A 93 2.99 -13.59 -17.52
CA LYS A 93 2.82 -12.16 -17.30
C LYS A 93 4.19 -11.48 -17.28
N ALA A 94 4.29 -10.35 -17.96
CA ALA A 94 5.55 -9.64 -18.08
C ALA A 94 5.35 -8.13 -18.15
N ASP A 95 6.29 -7.41 -17.54
CA ASP A 95 6.40 -5.95 -17.52
C ASP A 95 7.77 -5.53 -18.04
N ARG A 96 7.78 -4.60 -19.00
CA ARG A 96 8.96 -4.07 -19.68
C ARG A 96 9.03 -2.55 -19.60
N CYS A 97 8.24 -1.91 -18.73
CA CYS A 97 8.20 -0.45 -18.60
C CYS A 97 9.59 0.12 -18.31
N MET A 98 10.39 -0.59 -17.50
CA MET A 98 11.77 -0.22 -17.18
C MET A 98 12.74 -0.34 -18.36
N THR A 99 12.32 -0.84 -19.53
CA THR A 99 13.12 -0.78 -20.77
C THR A 99 13.25 0.65 -21.29
N CYS A 100 12.17 1.44 -21.19
CA CYS A 100 12.16 2.85 -21.59
C CYS A 100 12.40 3.76 -20.38
N HIS A 101 11.88 3.39 -19.21
CA HIS A 101 12.08 4.10 -17.94
C HIS A 101 13.29 3.55 -17.19
N ILE A 102 14.49 3.70 -17.75
CA ILE A 102 15.70 3.06 -17.20
C ILE A 102 16.29 3.76 -15.98
N ASP A 103 15.86 4.99 -15.68
CA ASP A 103 16.33 5.75 -14.52
C ASP A 103 15.64 5.29 -13.23
N GLU A 104 16.16 4.19 -12.67
CA GLU A 104 15.62 3.58 -11.44
C GLU A 104 15.69 4.53 -10.24
N GLY A 105 16.67 5.44 -10.21
CA GLY A 105 16.79 6.46 -9.18
C GLY A 105 15.61 7.43 -9.22
N LYS A 106 15.28 7.96 -10.41
CA LYS A 106 14.09 8.81 -10.59
C LYS A 106 12.80 8.06 -10.32
N LEU A 107 12.71 6.78 -10.71
CA LEU A 107 11.54 5.95 -10.42
C LEU A 107 11.34 5.76 -8.91
N LYS A 108 12.40 5.35 -8.18
CA LYS A 108 12.37 5.19 -6.72
C LYS A 108 12.04 6.50 -6.01
N TYR A 109 12.60 7.62 -6.46
CA TYR A 109 12.29 8.94 -5.91
C TYR A 109 10.80 9.29 -6.09
N SER A 110 10.25 9.05 -7.29
CA SER A 110 8.85 9.32 -7.60
C SER A 110 7.88 8.34 -6.91
N HIS A 111 8.36 7.19 -6.45
CA HIS A 111 7.58 6.13 -5.81
C HIS A 111 8.05 5.83 -4.38
N HIS A 112 8.69 6.78 -3.70
CA HIS A 112 9.33 6.54 -2.40
C HIS A 112 8.36 6.07 -1.31
N THR A 113 7.06 6.39 -1.44
CA THR A 113 5.99 5.96 -0.53
C THR A 113 5.52 4.52 -0.74
N VAL A 114 5.79 3.92 -1.91
CA VAL A 114 5.26 2.61 -2.29
C VAL A 114 6.34 1.58 -2.62
N VAL A 115 7.49 2.00 -3.13
CA VAL A 115 8.53 1.11 -3.65
C VAL A 115 9.17 0.20 -2.59
N LYS A 116 9.09 0.61 -1.31
CA LYS A 116 9.52 -0.23 -0.17
C LYS A 116 8.67 -1.49 -0.05
N ASP A 117 7.36 -1.35 -0.23
CA ASP A 117 6.38 -2.43 -0.09
C ASP A 117 6.12 -3.14 -1.41
N PHE A 118 6.30 -2.43 -2.54
CA PHE A 118 6.04 -2.91 -3.89
C PHE A 118 7.26 -2.67 -4.79
N PRO A 119 8.33 -3.47 -4.65
CA PRO A 119 9.50 -3.33 -5.51
C PRO A 119 9.16 -3.73 -6.97
N PHE A 120 9.74 -3.00 -7.91
CA PHE A 120 9.38 -3.09 -9.33
C PHE A 120 9.69 -4.46 -9.95
N ASP A 121 10.71 -5.15 -9.47
CA ASP A 121 11.13 -6.49 -9.94
C ASP A 121 10.20 -7.62 -9.50
N ILE A 122 9.28 -7.36 -8.56
CA ILE A 122 8.24 -8.30 -8.13
C ILE A 122 6.88 -7.91 -8.70
N TYR A 123 6.51 -6.63 -8.55
CA TYR A 123 5.16 -6.16 -8.84
C TYR A 123 5.01 -5.49 -10.21
N GLY A 124 6.11 -5.06 -10.83
CA GLY A 124 6.07 -4.28 -12.06
C GLY A 124 5.39 -2.91 -11.88
N CYS A 125 5.13 -2.24 -12.99
CA CYS A 125 4.46 -0.94 -13.06
C CYS A 125 2.96 -1.11 -13.36
N THR A 126 2.60 -2.12 -14.17
CA THR A 126 1.24 -2.24 -14.72
C THR A 126 0.16 -2.56 -13.70
N VAL A 127 0.49 -3.14 -12.55
CA VAL A 127 -0.50 -3.47 -11.50
C VAL A 127 -1.22 -2.19 -11.03
N CYS A 128 -0.44 -1.15 -10.73
CA CYS A 128 -0.99 0.14 -10.28
C CYS A 128 -1.34 1.05 -11.47
N HIS A 129 -0.52 1.04 -12.52
CA HIS A 129 -0.68 1.98 -13.63
C HIS A 129 -1.59 1.48 -14.76
N GLY A 130 -1.92 0.20 -14.85
CA GLY A 130 -2.54 -0.38 -16.04
C GLY A 130 -1.57 -0.44 -17.21
N GLY A 131 -2.05 -0.27 -18.45
CA GLY A 131 -1.19 -0.33 -19.62
C GLY A 131 -0.97 -1.74 -20.19
N ILE A 132 -0.03 -1.82 -21.14
CA ILE A 132 0.37 -3.07 -21.79
C ILE A 132 1.86 -3.30 -21.60
N GLY A 133 2.23 -3.86 -20.44
CA GLY A 133 3.63 -4.00 -19.99
C GLY A 133 4.55 -4.79 -20.92
N ARG A 134 4.02 -5.54 -21.89
CA ARG A 134 4.85 -6.26 -22.89
C ARG A 134 5.30 -5.40 -24.06
N MET A 135 4.64 -4.28 -24.30
CA MET A 135 4.93 -3.43 -25.45
C MET A 135 6.22 -2.65 -25.23
N LEU A 136 6.91 -2.37 -26.34
CA LEU A 136 8.20 -1.68 -26.35
C LEU A 136 8.12 -0.33 -27.07
N ASP A 137 6.93 0.07 -27.48
CA ASP A 137 6.63 1.37 -28.04
C ASP A 137 5.72 2.15 -27.08
N GLU A 138 5.89 3.48 -27.09
CA GLU A 138 5.23 4.36 -26.13
C GLU A 138 3.70 4.37 -26.26
N GLU A 139 3.18 4.32 -27.49
CA GLU A 139 1.76 4.42 -27.77
C GLU A 139 1.01 3.21 -27.22
N HIS A 140 1.46 2.00 -27.56
CA HIS A 140 0.79 0.77 -27.12
C HIS A 140 1.09 0.44 -25.67
N ALA A 141 2.30 0.72 -25.15
CA ALA A 141 2.61 0.49 -23.74
C ALA A 141 1.71 1.33 -22.82
N HIS A 142 1.40 2.57 -23.23
CA HIS A 142 0.57 3.50 -22.47
C HIS A 142 -0.93 3.40 -22.77
N HIS A 143 -1.35 2.50 -23.67
CA HIS A 143 -2.77 2.28 -23.95
C HIS A 143 -3.50 1.79 -22.68
N ASP A 144 -4.55 2.49 -22.26
CA ASP A 144 -5.26 2.29 -20.99
C ASP A 144 -4.38 2.43 -19.72
N MET A 145 -3.33 3.26 -19.79
CA MET A 145 -2.46 3.54 -18.64
C MET A 145 -2.87 4.81 -17.89
N PHE A 146 -2.83 4.74 -16.57
CA PHE A 146 -3.06 5.84 -15.64
C PHE A 146 -1.73 6.40 -15.16
N LYS A 147 -1.33 7.56 -15.70
CA LYS A 147 0.04 8.11 -15.53
C LYS A 147 0.32 8.66 -14.14
N HIS A 148 -0.70 9.16 -13.45
CA HIS A 148 -0.54 9.86 -12.18
C HIS A 148 -1.70 9.57 -11.23
N LYS A 149 -1.49 9.80 -9.92
CA LYS A 149 -2.45 9.51 -8.83
C LYS A 149 -3.89 9.87 -9.17
N ARG A 150 -4.16 11.11 -9.59
CA ARG A 150 -5.52 11.56 -9.97
C ARG A 150 -6.18 10.72 -11.07
N GLN A 151 -5.41 10.23 -12.06
CA GLN A 151 -5.94 9.35 -13.11
C GLN A 151 -6.22 7.95 -12.56
N MET A 152 -5.36 7.41 -11.69
CA MET A 152 -5.58 6.11 -11.08
C MET A 152 -6.87 6.09 -10.25
N TYR A 153 -7.15 7.14 -9.46
CA TYR A 153 -8.42 7.23 -8.72
C TYR A 153 -9.65 7.33 -9.63
N LYS A 154 -9.52 7.85 -10.86
CA LYS A 154 -10.65 7.84 -11.81
C LYS A 154 -11.01 6.44 -12.28
N ARG A 155 -10.08 5.47 -12.21
CA ARG A 155 -10.35 4.07 -12.57
C ARG A 155 -11.18 3.33 -11.53
N LEU A 156 -11.32 3.88 -10.31
CA LEU A 156 -12.19 3.34 -9.26
C LEU A 156 -13.67 3.58 -9.57
N GLU A 157 -14.17 2.91 -10.60
CA GLU A 157 -15.58 3.01 -11.02
C GLU A 157 -16.51 2.25 -10.07
N ASN A 158 -16.04 1.14 -9.51
CA ASN A 158 -16.72 0.27 -8.55
C ASN A 158 -15.69 -0.44 -7.65
N SER A 159 -16.14 -1.17 -6.64
CA SER A 159 -15.25 -1.88 -5.70
C SER A 159 -14.44 -3.00 -6.36
N ASP A 160 -14.94 -3.60 -7.44
CA ASP A 160 -14.33 -4.77 -8.04
C ASP A 160 -12.97 -4.42 -8.66
N VAL A 161 -12.78 -3.17 -9.07
CA VAL A 161 -11.49 -2.64 -9.54
C VAL A 161 -10.41 -2.72 -8.46
N ILE A 162 -10.73 -2.31 -7.23
CA ILE A 162 -9.73 -2.34 -6.14
C ILE A 162 -9.50 -3.77 -5.65
N PHE A 163 -10.55 -4.61 -5.65
CA PHE A 163 -10.42 -6.03 -5.31
C PHE A 163 -9.55 -6.79 -6.31
N ALA A 164 -9.74 -6.57 -7.61
CA ALA A 164 -8.90 -7.16 -8.65
C ALA A 164 -7.44 -6.75 -8.49
N MET A 165 -7.17 -5.48 -8.15
CA MET A 165 -5.80 -5.02 -7.89
C MET A 165 -5.22 -5.69 -6.64
N TRP A 166 -5.97 -5.81 -5.54
CA TRP A 166 -5.48 -6.48 -4.32
C TRP A 166 -5.23 -7.99 -4.53
N GLU A 167 -6.07 -8.65 -5.31
CA GLU A 167 -5.88 -10.04 -5.72
C GLU A 167 -4.63 -10.20 -6.60
N GLU A 168 -4.40 -9.25 -7.51
CA GLU A 168 -3.20 -9.21 -8.32
C GLU A 168 -1.94 -9.00 -7.46
N LEU A 169 -1.99 -8.13 -6.45
CA LEU A 169 -0.89 -7.95 -5.49
C LEU A 169 -0.62 -9.22 -4.67
N ALA A 170 -1.66 -9.92 -4.22
CA ALA A 170 -1.51 -11.19 -3.51
C ALA A 170 -0.89 -12.27 -4.40
N THR A 171 -1.36 -12.38 -5.65
CA THR A 171 -0.82 -13.33 -6.63
C THR A 171 0.67 -13.09 -6.93
N LEU A 172 1.12 -11.84 -6.87
CA LEU A 172 2.52 -11.46 -7.11
C LEU A 172 3.39 -11.51 -5.85
N SER A 173 2.79 -11.69 -4.68
CA SER A 173 3.51 -11.84 -3.43
C SER A 173 4.44 -13.06 -3.47
N LEU A 174 5.63 -12.91 -2.90
CA LEU A 174 6.53 -14.04 -2.70
C LEU A 174 6.13 -14.91 -1.51
N ASP A 175 5.31 -14.38 -0.61
CA ASP A 175 4.79 -15.08 0.56
C ASP A 175 3.44 -15.72 0.23
N GLU A 176 3.39 -17.04 0.29
CA GLU A 176 2.19 -17.86 0.02
C GLU A 176 1.10 -17.68 1.08
N GLU A 177 1.41 -17.12 2.25
CA GLU A 177 0.43 -16.82 3.30
C GLU A 177 -0.32 -15.50 3.07
N ILE A 178 0.15 -14.67 2.12
CA ILE A 178 -0.47 -13.36 1.83
C ILE A 178 -1.71 -13.56 0.97
N GLU A 179 -2.84 -13.08 1.48
CA GLU A 179 -4.10 -13.05 0.76
C GLU A 179 -4.45 -11.64 0.30
N TRP A 180 -5.38 -11.53 -0.65
CA TRP A 180 -5.86 -10.23 -1.16
C TRP A 180 -6.35 -9.30 -0.03
N GLY A 181 -6.88 -9.86 1.07
CA GLY A 181 -7.38 -9.13 2.23
C GLY A 181 -6.31 -8.41 3.04
N ASP A 182 -5.03 -8.77 2.89
CA ASP A 182 -3.90 -8.10 3.52
C ASP A 182 -3.59 -6.74 2.87
N PHE A 183 -3.99 -6.55 1.61
CA PHE A 183 -3.81 -5.29 0.89
C PHE A 183 -4.96 -4.30 1.10
N LYS A 184 -5.95 -4.59 1.95
CA LYS A 184 -7.09 -3.67 2.16
C LYS A 184 -6.73 -2.27 2.64
N ASN A 185 -5.55 -2.13 3.25
CA ASN A 185 -5.01 -0.85 3.70
C ASN A 185 -4.30 -0.10 2.56
N ARG A 186 -4.41 -0.56 1.31
CA ARG A 186 -3.78 0.05 0.13
C ARG A 186 -4.83 0.71 -0.74
N THR A 187 -4.52 1.92 -1.20
CA THR A 187 -5.30 2.61 -2.22
C THR A 187 -4.95 2.06 -3.60
N ILE A 188 -5.67 2.52 -4.62
CA ILE A 188 -5.47 2.15 -6.03
C ILE A 188 -4.08 2.50 -6.58
N THR A 189 -3.29 3.31 -5.86
CA THR A 189 -1.91 3.69 -6.19
C THR A 189 -0.86 2.82 -5.50
N GLY A 190 -1.28 1.87 -4.65
CA GLY A 190 -0.40 1.11 -3.76
C GLY A 190 -0.03 1.84 -2.46
N GLU A 191 -0.35 3.13 -2.31
CA GLU A 191 -0.09 3.88 -1.08
C GLU A 191 -0.95 3.36 0.08
N LYS A 192 -0.44 3.45 1.32
CA LYS A 192 -1.25 3.23 2.52
C LYS A 192 -2.45 4.19 2.51
N ALA A 193 -3.64 3.64 2.66
CA ALA A 193 -4.88 4.39 2.73
C ALA A 193 -4.96 5.18 4.04
N ILE A 194 -5.57 6.36 3.95
CA ILE A 194 -5.68 7.31 5.05
C ILE A 194 -6.84 6.92 5.97
N TYR A 195 -6.57 6.94 7.28
CA TYR A 195 -7.58 6.95 8.32
C TYR A 195 -8.23 8.34 8.36
N MET A 196 -9.52 8.41 8.06
CA MET A 196 -10.24 9.68 7.91
C MET A 196 -10.84 10.17 9.23
N GLY A 197 -10.81 9.33 10.26
CA GLY A 197 -11.37 9.61 11.58
C GLY A 197 -12.87 9.34 11.65
N SER A 198 -13.31 8.94 12.84
CA SER A 198 -14.71 8.57 13.10
C SER A 198 -15.71 9.68 12.82
N GLY A 199 -15.30 10.95 12.99
CA GLY A 199 -16.14 12.12 12.71
C GLY A 199 -16.77 12.09 11.31
N ARG A 200 -16.02 11.61 10.30
CA ARG A 200 -16.55 11.47 8.93
C ARG A 200 -17.64 10.40 8.84
N CYS A 201 -17.44 9.25 9.50
CA CYS A 201 -18.43 8.17 9.56
C CYS A 201 -19.71 8.64 10.29
N LEU A 202 -19.53 9.33 11.42
CA LEU A 202 -20.62 9.77 12.30
C LEU A 202 -21.56 10.77 11.64
N ARG A 203 -21.14 11.53 10.62
CA ARG A 203 -22.00 12.46 9.88
C ARG A 203 -23.22 11.78 9.26
N CYS A 204 -23.08 10.53 8.82
CA CYS A 204 -24.16 9.78 8.20
C CYS A 204 -24.69 8.67 9.11
N HIS A 205 -23.79 7.97 9.82
CA HIS A 205 -24.15 6.77 10.58
C HIS A 205 -24.93 7.05 11.87
N THR A 206 -24.92 8.28 12.39
CA THR A 206 -25.80 8.69 13.50
C THR A 206 -27.28 8.67 13.13
N GLY A 207 -27.61 8.85 11.84
CA GLY A 207 -28.97 8.70 11.32
C GLY A 207 -29.24 7.29 10.79
N LEU A 208 -28.38 6.78 9.91
CA LEU A 208 -28.61 5.53 9.18
C LEU A 208 -28.48 4.28 10.05
N THR A 209 -27.60 4.32 11.05
CA THR A 209 -27.26 3.16 11.89
C THR A 209 -27.11 3.57 13.36
N ALA A 210 -28.00 4.44 13.84
CA ALA A 210 -27.92 5.05 15.16
C ALA A 210 -27.67 4.05 16.31
N PRO A 211 -28.37 2.89 16.39
CA PRO A 211 -28.17 1.96 17.51
C PRO A 211 -26.74 1.41 17.61
N HIS A 212 -26.10 1.18 16.45
CA HIS A 212 -24.72 0.71 16.39
C HIS A 212 -23.75 1.80 16.88
N VAL A 213 -23.90 3.02 16.36
CA VAL A 213 -23.08 4.18 16.73
C VAL A 213 -23.18 4.45 18.23
N GLU A 214 -24.39 4.52 18.77
CA GLU A 214 -24.62 4.86 20.17
C GLU A 214 -24.06 3.80 21.12
N ARG A 215 -24.19 2.52 20.77
CA ARG A 215 -23.54 1.45 21.53
C ARG A 215 -22.03 1.63 21.51
N TRP A 216 -21.45 1.85 20.34
CA TRP A 216 -20.00 1.85 20.17
C TRP A 216 -19.31 3.04 20.83
N LYS A 217 -19.91 4.24 20.74
CA LYS A 217 -19.47 5.44 21.49
C LYS A 217 -19.37 5.17 22.98
N ARG A 218 -20.37 4.50 23.57
CA ARG A 218 -20.40 4.22 25.01
C ARG A 218 -19.41 3.15 25.48
N VAL A 219 -18.88 2.31 24.59
CA VAL A 219 -18.08 1.14 24.99
C VAL A 219 -16.66 1.13 24.48
N LYS A 220 -16.43 1.47 23.21
CA LYS A 220 -15.15 1.18 22.53
C LYS A 220 -14.34 2.44 22.26
N PHE A 221 -15.02 3.56 22.04
CA PHE A 221 -14.38 4.88 22.00
C PHE A 221 -13.74 5.22 23.35
N GLU A 222 -14.41 4.85 24.45
CA GLU A 222 -13.92 5.09 25.82
C GLU A 222 -12.72 4.21 26.24
N SER A 223 -12.26 3.29 25.39
CA SER A 223 -11.18 2.36 25.75
C SER A 223 -9.84 3.06 26.01
N PHE A 224 -9.62 4.24 25.43
CA PHE A 224 -8.41 5.02 25.67
C PHE A 224 -8.43 5.72 27.04
N ASN A 225 -9.58 6.29 27.41
CA ASN A 225 -9.79 6.91 28.73
C ASN A 225 -9.49 5.90 29.85
N VAL A 226 -9.90 4.64 29.67
CA VAL A 226 -9.64 3.56 30.64
C VAL A 226 -8.14 3.32 30.86
N ILE A 227 -7.31 3.38 29.81
CA ILE A 227 -5.87 3.19 29.99
C ILE A 227 -5.19 4.45 30.51
N GLN A 228 -5.67 5.65 30.18
CA GLN A 228 -5.10 6.90 30.69
C GLN A 228 -5.27 7.06 32.21
N GLU A 229 -6.34 6.50 32.76
CA GLU A 229 -6.62 6.47 34.20
C GLU A 229 -5.87 5.33 34.92
N ALA A 230 -5.19 4.44 34.20
CA ALA A 230 -4.56 3.27 34.79
C ALA A 230 -3.20 3.62 35.42
N PRO A 231 -2.89 3.16 36.66
CA PRO A 231 -1.68 3.53 37.37
C PRO A 231 -0.40 3.08 36.62
N ASP A 232 -0.44 1.89 36.01
CA ASP A 232 0.66 1.36 35.20
C ASP A 232 0.95 2.19 33.94
N PHE A 233 -0.07 2.84 33.37
CA PHE A 233 0.09 3.72 32.21
C PHE A 233 0.60 5.11 32.62
N ILE A 234 0.15 5.61 33.77
CA ILE A 234 0.58 6.89 34.35
C ILE A 234 2.07 6.82 34.69
N ASP A 235 2.48 5.77 35.42
CA ASP A 235 3.86 5.55 35.85
C ASP A 235 4.77 5.07 34.72
N GLY A 236 4.19 4.43 33.71
CA GLY A 236 4.93 3.88 32.57
C GLY A 236 5.63 4.96 31.74
N ASP A 237 6.78 4.60 31.17
CA ASP A 237 7.49 5.45 30.22
C ASP A 237 6.81 5.48 28.84
N GLU A 238 7.37 6.25 27.90
CA GLU A 238 6.85 6.33 26.53
C GLU A 238 6.82 4.97 25.83
N HIS A 239 7.81 4.11 26.08
CA HIS A 239 7.86 2.78 25.51
C HIS A 239 6.71 1.92 26.01
N TYR A 240 6.42 1.95 27.31
CA TYR A 240 5.28 1.27 27.91
C TYR A 240 3.96 1.74 27.28
N ARG A 241 3.74 3.06 27.21
CA ARG A 241 2.50 3.64 26.67
C ARG A 241 2.26 3.24 25.21
N LYS A 242 3.32 3.17 24.38
CA LYS A 242 3.25 2.67 23.00
C LYS A 242 2.70 1.25 22.90
N THR A 243 2.98 0.38 23.87
CA THR A 243 2.43 -0.97 23.89
C THR A 243 0.92 -1.00 24.14
N CYS A 244 0.38 0.00 24.85
CA CYS A 244 -1.06 0.15 25.04
C CYS A 244 -1.72 0.71 23.78
N TYR A 245 -1.05 1.63 23.07
CA TYR A 245 -1.57 2.25 21.85
C TYR A 245 -1.86 1.24 20.74
N GLU A 246 -1.08 0.16 20.63
CA GLU A 246 -1.33 -0.94 19.70
C GLU A 246 -2.77 -1.50 19.76
N CYS A 247 -3.44 -1.41 20.91
CA CYS A 247 -4.76 -2.00 21.15
C CYS A 247 -5.84 -1.04 21.64
N HIS A 248 -5.49 0.20 21.96
CA HIS A 248 -6.43 1.21 22.49
C HIS A 248 -6.50 2.46 21.63
N THR A 249 -5.97 2.40 20.41
CA THR A 249 -6.05 3.48 19.42
C THR A 249 -6.44 2.91 18.06
N THR A 250 -6.83 3.79 17.15
CA THR A 250 -7.18 3.43 15.77
C THR A 250 -6.07 3.86 14.82
N GLY A 251 -5.67 2.94 13.94
CA GLY A 251 -4.64 3.20 12.93
C GLY A 251 -3.23 3.36 13.52
N TYR A 252 -2.88 2.55 14.53
CA TYR A 252 -1.53 2.53 15.09
C TYR A 252 -0.52 1.95 14.09
N ASP A 253 0.53 2.71 13.78
CA ASP A 253 1.65 2.26 12.96
C ASP A 253 2.85 1.90 13.87
N LYS A 254 3.29 0.65 13.78
CA LYS A 254 4.39 0.13 14.62
C LYS A 254 5.76 0.69 14.23
N GLU A 255 5.94 1.12 12.98
CA GLU A 255 7.21 1.67 12.51
C GLU A 255 7.43 3.07 13.08
N THR A 256 6.37 3.88 13.15
CA THR A 256 6.44 5.27 13.63
C THR A 256 6.06 5.41 15.10
N GLY A 257 5.32 4.44 15.65
CA GLY A 257 4.75 4.50 17.01
C GLY A 257 3.61 5.51 17.16
N THR A 258 2.97 5.90 16.06
CA THR A 258 1.89 6.91 16.02
C THR A 258 0.55 6.27 15.70
N TYR A 259 -0.56 6.91 16.07
CA TYR A 259 -1.92 6.49 15.74
C TYR A 259 -2.73 7.61 15.08
N SER A 260 -3.87 7.26 14.49
CA SER A 260 -4.74 8.20 13.77
C SER A 260 -5.88 8.76 14.64
N GLU A 261 -6.41 7.98 15.57
CA GLU A 261 -7.47 8.41 16.49
C GLU A 261 -7.38 7.69 17.84
N GLU A 262 -7.71 8.38 18.93
CA GLU A 262 -7.78 7.78 20.27
C GLU A 262 -8.99 6.85 20.38
N GLY A 263 -8.80 5.72 21.08
CA GLY A 263 -9.82 4.72 21.24
C GLY A 263 -9.96 3.78 20.05
N ILE A 264 -10.77 2.73 20.24
CA ILE A 264 -11.13 1.78 19.19
C ILE A 264 -12.35 2.31 18.46
N THR A 265 -12.10 3.13 17.45
CA THR A 265 -13.13 3.83 16.68
C THR A 265 -13.59 3.02 15.47
N CYS A 266 -14.32 3.64 14.54
CA CYS A 266 -14.94 2.95 13.40
C CYS A 266 -13.90 2.23 12.53
N GLU A 267 -12.79 2.90 12.24
CA GLU A 267 -11.77 2.44 11.30
C GLU A 267 -10.85 1.37 11.90
N ALA A 268 -10.94 1.11 13.22
CA ALA A 268 -10.21 0.02 13.87
C ALA A 268 -10.67 -1.37 13.38
N CYS A 269 -11.93 -1.48 12.95
CA CYS A 269 -12.51 -2.73 12.43
C CYS A 269 -12.77 -2.67 10.91
N HIS A 270 -13.21 -1.50 10.41
CA HIS A 270 -13.52 -1.31 9.00
C HIS A 270 -12.29 -1.00 8.14
N GLY A 271 -11.13 -0.79 8.76
CA GLY A 271 -9.90 -0.35 8.08
C GLY A 271 -9.91 1.16 7.78
N PRO A 272 -8.83 1.66 7.15
CA PRO A 272 -8.72 3.07 6.76
C PRO A 272 -9.80 3.44 5.72
N GLY A 273 -10.52 4.53 5.99
CA GLY A 273 -11.73 4.83 5.24
C GLY A 273 -11.58 5.59 3.95
N GLU A 274 -10.38 5.97 3.54
CA GLU A 274 -10.15 6.72 2.30
C GLU A 274 -10.88 6.14 1.08
N VAL A 275 -10.73 4.84 0.85
CA VAL A 275 -11.26 4.19 -0.37
C VAL A 275 -12.78 4.01 -0.29
N TYR A 276 -13.30 3.43 0.79
CA TYR A 276 -14.74 3.20 0.89
C TYR A 276 -15.53 4.51 1.14
N GLY A 277 -14.92 5.47 1.83
CA GLY A 277 -15.47 6.80 2.05
C GLY A 277 -15.62 7.59 0.76
N TYR A 278 -14.67 7.45 -0.18
CA TYR A 278 -14.79 8.04 -1.51
C TYR A 278 -16.06 7.56 -2.22
N PHE A 279 -16.34 6.25 -2.23
CA PHE A 279 -17.56 5.72 -2.84
C PHE A 279 -18.83 6.23 -2.16
N MET A 280 -18.81 6.38 -0.83
CA MET A 280 -19.93 6.97 -0.09
C MET A 280 -20.18 8.43 -0.48
N ASP A 281 -19.13 9.23 -0.65
CA ASP A 281 -19.23 10.64 -1.03
C ASP A 281 -19.85 10.85 -2.42
N ILE A 282 -19.54 9.96 -3.38
CA ILE A 282 -20.03 10.07 -4.76
C ILE A 282 -21.39 9.38 -4.98
N GLY A 283 -22.11 9.05 -3.89
CA GLY A 283 -23.43 8.42 -3.95
C GLY A 283 -23.41 6.93 -4.30
N LYS A 284 -22.25 6.29 -4.29
CA LYS A 284 -22.07 4.83 -4.53
C LYS A 284 -21.85 4.09 -3.21
N ALA A 285 -22.68 4.37 -2.19
CA ALA A 285 -22.51 3.83 -0.85
C ALA A 285 -22.46 2.28 -0.79
N LEU A 286 -23.14 1.58 -1.70
CA LEU A 286 -23.08 0.12 -1.80
C LEU A 286 -21.67 -0.39 -2.16
N GLU A 287 -20.95 0.31 -3.02
CA GLU A 287 -19.56 -0.04 -3.36
C GLU A 287 -18.63 0.17 -2.16
N GLY A 288 -18.79 1.27 -1.43
CA GLY A 288 -18.07 1.50 -0.17
C GLY A 288 -18.43 0.47 0.91
N GLN A 289 -19.69 0.02 0.95
CA GLN A 289 -20.12 -1.02 1.87
C GLN A 289 -19.43 -2.36 1.60
N LYS A 290 -19.27 -2.76 0.32
CA LYS A 290 -18.54 -3.99 -0.03
C LYS A 290 -17.13 -3.98 0.55
N ILE A 291 -16.45 -2.85 0.46
CA ILE A 291 -15.08 -2.69 0.97
C ILE A 291 -15.06 -2.71 2.51
N SER A 292 -15.86 -1.86 3.16
CA SER A 292 -15.88 -1.74 4.64
C SER A 292 -16.39 -2.99 5.37
N ARG A 293 -17.17 -3.86 4.70
CA ARG A 293 -17.64 -5.14 5.25
C ARG A 293 -16.58 -6.23 5.24
N ILE A 294 -15.50 -6.06 4.48
CA ILE A 294 -14.34 -6.93 4.57
C ILE A 294 -13.70 -6.60 5.91
N THR A 295 -14.17 -7.28 6.95
CA THR A 295 -13.62 -7.14 8.28
C THR A 295 -12.12 -7.39 8.14
N THR A 296 -11.28 -6.48 8.68
CA THR A 296 -9.97 -6.93 9.18
C THR A 296 -10.27 -8.23 9.89
N ALA A 297 -9.70 -9.32 9.39
CA ALA A 297 -10.00 -10.65 9.86
C ALA A 297 -10.15 -10.59 11.38
N TYR A 298 -11.06 -11.40 11.91
CA TYR A 298 -11.23 -11.71 13.33
C TYR A 298 -9.88 -11.70 14.11
N ASN A 299 -8.79 -11.89 13.39
CA ASN A 299 -7.41 -11.61 13.65
C ASN A 299 -6.99 -10.32 14.38
N VAL A 300 -7.36 -9.10 13.99
CA VAL A 300 -6.79 -7.89 14.67
C VAL A 300 -7.30 -7.77 16.10
N CYS A 301 -8.58 -8.07 16.31
CA CYS A 301 -9.19 -8.03 17.64
C CYS A 301 -9.05 -9.36 18.40
N GLY A 302 -9.00 -10.52 17.73
CA GLY A 302 -9.14 -11.86 18.35
C GLY A 302 -8.17 -12.97 17.87
N SER A 303 -7.28 -12.75 16.88
CA SER A 303 -6.26 -13.79 16.54
C SER A 303 -5.23 -13.96 17.65
N ASN A 304 -4.33 -14.93 17.44
CA ASN A 304 -3.10 -15.15 18.18
C ASN A 304 -2.27 -13.88 18.38
N THR A 305 -2.37 -12.90 17.50
CA THR A 305 -1.68 -11.62 17.62
C THR A 305 -2.60 -10.46 18.02
N GLY A 306 -3.91 -10.68 18.16
CA GLY A 306 -4.91 -9.64 18.43
C GLY A 306 -5.07 -9.21 19.90
N CYS A 307 -5.92 -8.21 20.13
CA CYS A 307 -6.03 -7.48 21.40
C CYS A 307 -6.88 -8.15 22.50
N HIS A 308 -7.91 -8.92 22.16
CA HIS A 308 -8.82 -9.57 23.12
C HIS A 308 -8.31 -10.91 23.65
N ARG A 309 -7.01 -11.00 23.97
CA ARG A 309 -6.41 -12.15 24.65
C ARG A 309 -5.89 -11.75 26.02
N SER A 310 -6.20 -12.55 27.05
CA SER A 310 -5.77 -12.33 28.43
C SER A 310 -4.25 -12.16 28.56
N ARG A 311 -3.47 -12.87 27.74
CA ARG A 311 -1.99 -12.81 27.73
C ARG A 311 -1.42 -11.45 27.32
N ARG A 312 -2.17 -10.60 26.62
CA ARG A 312 -1.69 -9.26 26.20
C ARG A 312 -1.61 -8.27 27.35
N HIS A 313 -2.21 -8.58 28.49
CA HIS A 313 -2.13 -7.74 29.70
C HIS A 313 -1.19 -8.31 30.77
N GLU A 314 -0.38 -9.33 30.46
CA GLU A 314 0.57 -9.94 31.41
C GLU A 314 1.58 -8.94 31.98
N LYS A 315 1.94 -7.90 31.21
CA LYS A 315 2.83 -6.83 31.70
C LYS A 315 2.24 -6.08 32.89
N ARG A 316 0.91 -5.90 32.91
CA ARG A 316 0.19 -5.28 34.02
C ARG A 316 0.26 -6.15 35.28
N VAL A 317 0.19 -7.48 35.13
CA VAL A 317 0.35 -8.43 36.25
C VAL A 317 1.63 -8.15 37.03
N LYS A 318 2.74 -7.88 36.33
CA LYS A 318 4.02 -7.56 36.99
C LYS A 318 3.92 -6.26 37.79
N TYR A 319 3.46 -5.18 37.16
CA TYR A 319 3.31 -3.88 37.81
C TYR A 319 2.47 -3.97 39.09
N PHE A 320 1.28 -4.56 39.00
CA PHE A 320 0.35 -4.67 40.14
C PHE A 320 0.80 -5.69 41.21
N ARG A 321 1.75 -6.59 40.92
CA ARG A 321 2.39 -7.45 41.94
C ARG A 321 3.49 -6.72 42.70
N GLU A 322 4.16 -5.78 42.05
CA GLU A 322 5.26 -5.01 42.62
C GLU A 322 4.75 -3.81 43.45
N HIS A 323 3.57 -3.28 43.12
CA HIS A 323 2.91 -2.14 43.79
C HIS A 323 1.74 -2.64 44.68
N LYS A 324 2.05 -3.02 45.93
CA LYS A 324 1.13 -3.65 46.89
C LYS A 324 -0.01 -2.73 47.37
N GLU A 325 0.09 -1.44 47.10
CA GLU A 325 -0.93 -0.42 47.33
C GLU A 325 -2.15 -0.58 46.40
N HIS A 326 -2.00 -1.32 45.30
CA HIS A 326 -3.07 -1.63 44.36
C HIS A 326 -3.52 -3.09 44.50
N ASP A 327 -4.83 -3.36 44.34
CA ASP A 327 -5.31 -4.74 44.25
C ASP A 327 -4.73 -5.40 42.97
N PRO A 328 -4.01 -6.53 43.09
CA PRO A 328 -3.39 -7.26 41.98
C PRO A 328 -4.32 -7.61 40.82
N TYR A 329 -5.63 -7.60 41.07
CA TYR A 329 -6.69 -7.93 40.12
C TYR A 329 -7.62 -6.76 39.77
N ASP A 330 -7.42 -5.55 40.31
CA ASP A 330 -8.32 -4.39 40.05
C ASP A 330 -8.46 -4.12 38.55
N TRP A 331 -7.34 -4.20 37.83
CA TRP A 331 -7.28 -3.96 36.40
C TRP A 331 -8.02 -5.01 35.54
N PHE A 332 -8.32 -6.19 36.10
CA PHE A 332 -9.12 -7.25 35.47
C PHE A 332 -10.61 -7.15 35.82
N GLN A 333 -11.00 -6.33 36.80
CA GLN A 333 -12.39 -6.20 37.21
C GLN A 333 -13.12 -5.23 36.26
N PRO A 334 -14.21 -5.66 35.60
CA PRO A 334 -15.03 -4.72 34.83
C PRO A 334 -15.56 -3.60 35.74
N LYS A 335 -15.66 -2.37 35.22
CA LYS A 335 -16.19 -1.20 35.96
C LYS A 335 -17.50 -1.50 36.71
N TYR A 336 -18.40 -2.30 36.11
CA TYR A 336 -19.64 -2.72 36.76
C TYR A 336 -19.42 -3.57 38.02
N LYS A 337 -18.45 -4.49 38.02
CA LYS A 337 -18.11 -5.29 39.21
C LYS A 337 -17.56 -4.41 40.32
N LYS A 338 -16.74 -3.40 39.97
CA LYS A 338 -16.23 -2.41 40.91
C LYS A 338 -17.36 -1.59 41.54
N LEU A 339 -18.27 -1.05 40.72
CA LEU A 339 -19.46 -0.33 41.20
C LEU A 339 -20.36 -1.19 42.10
N VAL A 340 -20.55 -2.48 41.76
CA VAL A 340 -21.30 -3.41 42.60
C VAL A 340 -20.60 -3.64 43.94
N ASN A 341 -19.28 -3.85 43.94
CA ASN A 341 -18.51 -4.02 45.17
C ASN A 341 -18.56 -2.75 46.04
N GLU A 342 -18.38 -1.57 45.45
CA GLU A 342 -18.48 -0.27 46.13
C GLU A 342 -19.88 -0.08 46.73
N SER A 343 -20.93 -0.40 45.97
CA SER A 343 -22.31 -0.34 46.46
C SER A 343 -22.55 -1.31 47.62
N LEU A 344 -22.01 -2.53 47.54
CA LEU A 344 -22.10 -3.53 48.60
C LEU A 344 -21.34 -3.10 49.87
N GLU A 345 -20.19 -2.45 49.72
CA GLU A 345 -19.43 -1.89 50.85
C GLU A 345 -20.19 -0.71 51.49
N MET A 346 -20.77 0.20 50.69
CA MET A 346 -21.62 1.29 51.22
C MET A 346 -22.81 0.75 52.03
N ILE A 347 -23.46 -0.31 51.52
CA ILE A 347 -24.56 -0.99 52.24
C ILE A 347 -24.07 -1.59 53.56
N LYS A 348 -22.88 -2.21 53.60
CA LYS A 348 -22.29 -2.76 54.83
C LYS A 348 -21.92 -1.67 55.84
N GLU A 349 -21.46 -0.51 55.36
CA GLU A 349 -21.14 0.66 56.18
C GLU A 349 -22.38 1.44 56.65
N GLY A 350 -23.58 1.05 56.23
CA GLY A 350 -24.84 1.69 56.60
C GLY A 350 -25.03 3.08 55.97
N LYS A 351 -24.40 3.33 54.83
CA LYS A 351 -24.47 4.59 54.07
C LYS A 351 -25.46 4.53 52.91
#